data_AF-A0A925DR05-F1
#
_entry.id   AF-A0A925DR05-F1
#
_cell.length_a   1.000
_cell.length_b   1.000
_cell.length_c   1.000
_cell.angle_alpha   90.00
_cell.angle_beta   90.00
_cell.angle_gamma   90.00
#
_symmetry.space_group_name_H-M   'P 1'
#
loop_
_entity.id
_entity.type
_entity.pdbx_description
1 polymer ?
#
loop_
_entity_poly.entity_id
_entity_poly.type
_entity_poly.pdbx_seq_one_letter_code
_entity_poly.pdbx_strand_id
1 'polypeptide(L)'
;MENLFSGFQPLSLGEWKKNIEKSLKGKTFDQLSVNDDNGILIHPVYNSENAKKTSTPLFYHHDWNVCTELNVVNEKELNAVAISELGGGADALNFVIGKETEPKSLLNEILVEHIRTNFTFNSSPLTFISEFEKLLEERKLSGDQLNGF
;
A
#
# COMPACT_ATOMS: atom_id res chain seq x y z
N MET A 1 -33.62 -2.71 13.30
CA MET A 1 -33.55 -2.25 11.90
C MET A 1 -34.89 -2.55 11.26
N GLU A 2 -35.58 -1.53 10.76
CA GLU A 2 -36.80 -1.75 9.98
C GLU A 2 -36.44 -2.36 8.62
N ASN A 3 -37.21 -3.35 8.16
CA ASN A 3 -36.99 -3.98 6.87
C ASN A 3 -37.67 -3.16 5.77
N LEU A 4 -36.90 -2.20 5.23
CA LEU A 4 -37.32 -1.29 4.17
C LEU A 4 -37.75 -2.00 2.87
N PHE A 5 -37.37 -3.26 2.68
CA PHE A 5 -37.60 -4.02 1.44
C PHE A 5 -38.58 -5.19 1.58
N SER A 6 -39.25 -5.31 2.73
CA SER A 6 -40.16 -6.43 3.04
C SER A 6 -41.36 -6.57 2.08
N GLY A 7 -41.76 -5.50 1.40
CA GLY A 7 -42.81 -5.50 0.38
C GLY A 7 -42.36 -5.88 -1.04
N PHE A 8 -41.06 -6.10 -1.26
CA PHE A 8 -40.51 -6.38 -2.59
C PHE A 8 -40.03 -7.83 -2.69
N GLN A 9 -40.28 -8.45 -3.85
CA GLN A 9 -39.71 -9.75 -4.15
C GLN A 9 -38.19 -9.61 -4.35
N PRO A 10 -37.38 -10.55 -3.83
CA PRO A 10 -35.95 -10.57 -4.10
C PRO A 10 -35.72 -10.80 -5.60
N LEU A 11 -34.81 -10.03 -6.19
CA LEU A 11 -34.43 -10.17 -7.60
C LEU A 11 -33.11 -10.91 -7.73
N SER A 12 -33.10 -11.93 -8.58
CA SER A 12 -31.89 -12.66 -8.96
C SER A 12 -31.00 -11.84 -9.90
N LEU A 13 -29.72 -12.20 -9.98
CA LEU A 13 -28.78 -11.60 -10.93
C LEU A 13 -29.26 -11.78 -12.38
N GLY A 14 -29.86 -12.93 -12.69
CA GLY A 14 -30.43 -13.22 -14.00
C GLY A 14 -31.59 -12.29 -14.37
N GLU A 15 -32.48 -11.99 -13.41
CA GLU A 15 -33.57 -11.01 -13.62
C GLU A 15 -33.04 -9.60 -13.79
N TRP A 16 -32.00 -9.23 -13.04
CA TRP A 16 -31.27 -7.97 -13.22
C TRP A 16 -30.68 -7.82 -14.62
N LYS A 17 -29.97 -8.85 -15.11
CA LYS A 17 -29.39 -8.85 -16.47
C LYS A 17 -30.47 -8.65 -17.54
N LYS A 18 -31.59 -9.37 -17.48
CA LYS A 18 -32.70 -9.23 -18.43
C LYS A 18 -33.33 -7.84 -18.41
N ASN A 19 -33.51 -7.24 -17.24
CA ASN A 19 -34.07 -5.90 -17.11
C ASN A 19 -33.13 -4.83 -17.68
N ILE A 20 -31.82 -4.99 -17.49
CA ILE A 20 -30.79 -4.14 -18.08
C ILE A 20 -30.85 -4.23 -19.61
N GLU A 21 -30.80 -5.43 -20.19
CA GLU A 21 -30.87 -5.63 -21.65
C GLU A 21 -32.15 -5.07 -22.28
N LYS A 22 -33.30 -5.26 -21.62
CA LYS A 22 -34.58 -4.67 -22.04
C LYS A 22 -34.51 -3.15 -22.11
N SER A 23 -33.78 -2.51 -21.20
CA SER A 23 -33.63 -1.06 -21.13
C SER A 23 -32.65 -0.50 -22.16
N LEU A 24 -31.70 -1.33 -22.63
CA LEU A 24 -30.58 -0.89 -23.49
C LEU A 24 -30.90 -0.85 -24.99
N LYS A 25 -32.17 -1.00 -25.40
CA LYS A 25 -32.62 -0.88 -26.81
C LYS A 25 -31.73 -1.65 -27.81
N GLY A 26 -31.31 -2.86 -27.45
CA GLY A 26 -30.57 -3.77 -28.35
C GLY A 26 -29.10 -4.01 -28.03
N LYS A 27 -28.54 -3.42 -26.96
CA LYS A 27 -27.24 -3.87 -26.43
C LYS A 27 -27.41 -5.01 -25.42
N THR A 28 -26.53 -5.99 -25.47
CA THR A 28 -26.49 -7.11 -24.50
C THR A 28 -25.77 -6.69 -23.22
N PHE A 29 -25.99 -7.43 -22.14
CA PHE A 29 -25.29 -7.22 -20.88
C PHE A 29 -23.77 -7.39 -21.03
N ASP A 30 -23.35 -8.38 -21.81
CA ASP A 30 -21.93 -8.69 -22.02
C ASP A 30 -21.21 -7.56 -22.78
N GLN A 31 -21.92 -6.86 -23.68
CA GLN A 31 -21.39 -5.68 -24.38
C GLN A 31 -21.12 -4.48 -23.46
N LEU A 32 -21.64 -4.49 -22.23
CA LEU A 32 -21.33 -3.48 -21.22
C LEU A 32 -20.14 -3.86 -20.35
N SER A 33 -19.66 -5.10 -20.45
CA SER A 33 -18.52 -5.56 -19.67
C SER A 33 -17.23 -5.05 -20.30
N VAL A 34 -16.25 -4.70 -19.48
CA VAL A 34 -14.94 -4.20 -19.93
C VAL A 34 -13.85 -5.16 -19.47
N ASN A 35 -12.82 -5.36 -20.29
CA ASN A 35 -11.61 -6.03 -19.83
C ASN A 35 -10.62 -4.97 -19.35
N ASP A 36 -10.01 -5.19 -18.20
CA ASP A 36 -8.83 -4.42 -17.82
C ASP A 36 -7.61 -4.86 -18.64
N ASP A 37 -6.48 -4.17 -18.44
CA ASP A 37 -5.23 -4.48 -19.14
C ASP A 37 -4.67 -5.87 -18.79
N ASN A 38 -5.16 -6.49 -17.71
CA ASN A 38 -4.80 -7.84 -17.27
C ASN A 38 -5.75 -8.93 -17.80
N GLY A 39 -6.76 -8.56 -18.61
CA GLY A 39 -7.76 -9.48 -19.15
C GLY A 39 -8.85 -9.90 -18.14
N ILE A 40 -9.02 -9.15 -17.05
CA ILE A 40 -10.09 -9.37 -16.07
C ILE A 40 -11.37 -8.76 -16.63
N LEU A 41 -12.39 -9.59 -16.83
CA LEU A 41 -13.71 -9.16 -17.27
C LEU A 41 -14.49 -8.53 -16.09
N ILE A 42 -14.77 -7.24 -16.21
CA ILE A 42 -15.51 -6.45 -15.24
C ILE A 42 -16.94 -6.27 -15.74
N HIS A 43 -17.91 -6.76 -14.97
CA HIS A 43 -19.34 -6.61 -15.25
C HIS A 43 -19.86 -5.26 -14.69
N PRO A 44 -20.90 -4.67 -15.30
CA PRO A 44 -21.43 -3.37 -14.86
C PRO A 44 -22.21 -3.44 -13.53
N VAL A 45 -22.66 -4.63 -13.12
CA VAL A 45 -23.45 -4.85 -11.90
C VAL A 45 -23.03 -6.17 -11.26
N TYR A 46 -22.95 -6.17 -9.93
CA TYR A 46 -22.71 -7.34 -9.09
C TYR A 46 -23.78 -7.41 -7.98
N ASN A 47 -24.13 -8.61 -7.54
CA ASN A 47 -24.99 -8.82 -6.37
C ASN A 47 -24.43 -9.90 -5.43
N SER A 48 -25.22 -10.31 -4.44
CA SER A 48 -24.86 -11.36 -3.49
C SER A 48 -24.57 -12.72 -4.13
N GLU A 49 -25.06 -13.01 -5.33
CA GLU A 49 -24.73 -14.24 -6.07
C GLU A 49 -23.31 -14.18 -6.66
N ASN A 50 -22.75 -12.98 -6.86
CA ASN A 50 -21.36 -12.80 -7.29
C ASN A 50 -20.37 -12.76 -6.12
N ALA A 51 -20.83 -12.39 -4.93
CA ALA A 51 -19.98 -12.34 -3.74
C ALA A 51 -19.65 -13.77 -3.28
N LYS A 52 -18.37 -14.15 -3.31
CA LYS A 52 -17.88 -15.30 -2.53
C LYS A 52 -17.86 -14.93 -1.04
N LYS A 53 -17.91 -15.95 -0.17
CA LYS A 53 -17.86 -15.79 1.29
C LYS A 53 -16.81 -14.76 1.71
N THR A 54 -17.24 -13.85 2.57
CA THR A 54 -16.45 -12.79 3.19
C THR A 54 -15.10 -13.29 3.65
N SER A 55 -14.03 -12.71 3.12
CA SER A 55 -12.67 -12.87 3.67
C SER A 55 -12.59 -12.11 4.98
N THR A 56 -12.03 -12.76 6.00
CA THR A 56 -11.66 -12.06 7.24
C THR A 56 -10.60 -11.01 6.89
N PRO A 57 -10.75 -9.75 7.34
CA PRO A 57 -9.71 -8.75 7.21
C PRO A 57 -8.40 -9.28 7.82
N LEU A 58 -7.27 -9.06 7.13
CA LEU A 58 -5.97 -9.44 7.66
C LEU A 58 -5.63 -8.65 8.94
N PHE A 59 -6.13 -7.42 9.02
CA PHE A 59 -5.99 -6.52 10.17
C PHE A 59 -7.32 -5.82 10.45
N TYR A 60 -7.52 -5.42 11.71
CA TYR A 60 -8.72 -4.70 12.17
C TYR A 60 -8.44 -3.24 12.55
N HIS A 61 -7.19 -2.78 12.41
CA HIS A 61 -6.85 -1.37 12.51
C HIS A 61 -7.06 -0.69 11.15
N HIS A 62 -7.37 0.61 11.17
CA HIS A 62 -7.58 1.42 9.97
C HIS A 62 -6.41 2.34 9.67
N ASP A 63 -5.33 2.25 10.44
CA ASP A 63 -4.17 3.13 10.31
C ASP A 63 -3.28 2.69 9.14
N TRP A 64 -2.78 3.67 8.39
CA TRP A 64 -1.76 3.50 7.35
C TRP A 64 -0.65 4.52 7.56
N ASN A 65 0.56 4.23 7.07
CA ASN A 65 1.66 5.17 7.08
C ASN A 65 1.70 5.99 5.78
N VAL A 66 1.98 7.28 5.92
CA VAL A 66 2.38 8.18 4.83
C VAL A 66 3.88 7.99 4.61
N CYS A 67 4.22 7.11 3.67
CA CYS A 67 5.60 6.76 3.34
C CYS A 67 6.11 7.56 2.15
N THR A 68 7.22 8.30 2.33
CA THR A 68 7.93 8.95 1.22
C THR A 68 9.07 8.05 0.72
N GLU A 69 9.13 7.84 -0.59
CA GLU A 69 10.24 7.16 -1.25
C GLU A 69 11.36 8.13 -1.65
N LEU A 70 12.59 7.81 -1.26
CA LEU A 70 13.75 8.69 -1.34
C LEU A 70 14.92 8.00 -2.06
N ASN A 71 15.24 8.45 -3.27
CA ASN A 71 16.31 7.88 -4.09
C ASN A 71 17.69 8.43 -3.67
N VAL A 72 18.58 7.56 -3.20
CA VAL A 72 19.89 7.94 -2.66
C VAL A 72 20.89 8.29 -3.76
N VAL A 73 21.12 9.59 -3.95
CA VAL A 73 22.19 10.14 -4.80
C VAL A 73 23.32 10.74 -3.95
N ASN A 74 22.96 11.52 -2.93
CA ASN A 74 23.90 12.08 -1.95
C ASN A 74 23.25 11.96 -0.56
N GLU A 75 23.98 11.37 0.38
CA GLU A 75 23.50 10.99 1.70
C GLU A 75 23.10 12.22 2.53
N LYS A 76 23.88 13.30 2.45
CA LYS A 76 23.64 14.53 3.22
C LYS A 76 22.51 15.35 2.64
N GLU A 77 22.47 15.50 1.32
CA GLU A 77 21.37 16.20 0.65
C GLU A 77 20.05 15.46 0.88
N LEU A 78 20.05 14.13 0.75
CA LEU A 78 18.85 13.34 0.95
C LEU A 78 18.43 13.26 2.43
N ASN A 79 19.37 13.30 3.38
CA ASN A 79 19.05 13.43 4.79
C ASN A 79 18.24 14.71 5.06
N ALA A 80 18.65 15.85 4.52
CA ALA A 80 17.92 17.11 4.66
C ALA A 80 16.51 17.02 4.04
N VAL A 81 16.38 16.34 2.89
CA VAL A 81 15.07 16.05 2.28
C VAL A 81 14.21 15.18 3.21
N ALA A 82 14.76 14.09 3.74
CA ALA A 82 14.06 13.19 4.65
C ALA A 82 13.52 13.90 5.89
N ILE A 83 14.33 14.78 6.51
CA ILE A 83 13.90 15.59 7.65
C ILE A 83 12.77 16.55 7.25
N SER A 84 12.84 17.16 6.06
CA SER A 84 11.77 18.01 5.56
C SER A 84 10.46 17.26 5.32
N GLU A 85 10.53 16.02 4.81
CA GLU A 85 9.37 15.15 4.59
C GLU A 85 8.70 14.75 5.91
N LEU A 86 9.51 14.39 6.91
CA LEU A 86 9.01 14.13 8.27
C LEU A 86 8.36 15.37 8.88
N GLY A 87 8.96 16.55 8.69
CA GLY A 87 8.35 17.84 9.08
C GLY A 87 7.07 18.19 8.32
N GLY A 88 6.87 17.59 7.14
CA GLY A 88 5.68 17.74 6.28
C GLY A 88 4.55 16.77 6.60
N GLY A 89 4.74 15.84 7.55
CA GLY A 89 3.73 14.87 7.97
C GLY A 89 3.91 13.44 7.43
N ALA A 90 5.04 13.14 6.78
CA ALA A 90 5.43 11.75 6.55
C ALA A 90 5.75 11.08 7.89
N ASP A 91 5.29 9.84 8.08
CA ASP A 91 5.55 9.03 9.27
C ASP A 91 6.35 7.75 8.94
N ALA A 92 6.66 7.55 7.65
CA ALA A 92 7.53 6.50 7.16
C ALA A 92 8.46 7.00 6.03
N LEU A 93 9.62 6.39 5.93
CA LEU A 93 10.62 6.65 4.90
C LEU A 93 11.01 5.34 4.21
N ASN A 94 11.16 5.37 2.87
CA ASN A 94 11.77 4.29 2.09
C ASN A 94 12.99 4.82 1.34
N PHE A 95 14.19 4.43 1.74
CA PHE A 95 15.42 4.81 1.06
C PHE A 95 15.75 3.81 -0.05
N VAL A 96 15.77 4.27 -1.30
CA VAL A 96 16.16 3.46 -2.46
C VAL A 96 17.66 3.64 -2.70
N ILE A 97 18.42 2.59 -2.39
CA ILE A 97 19.89 2.57 -2.42
C ILE A 97 20.36 1.86 -3.70
N GLY A 98 20.92 2.66 -4.62
CA GLY A 98 21.48 2.18 -5.88
C GLY A 98 23.01 2.17 -5.96
N LYS A 99 23.69 2.61 -4.90
CA LYS A 99 25.16 2.72 -4.81
C LYS A 99 25.64 2.50 -3.38
N GLU A 100 26.94 2.38 -3.19
CA GLU A 100 27.56 2.45 -1.87
C GLU A 100 27.12 3.72 -1.14
N THR A 101 26.61 3.55 0.07
CA THR A 101 25.87 4.56 0.83
C THR A 101 26.21 4.38 2.30
N GLU A 102 26.61 5.45 2.98
CA GLU A 102 26.92 5.43 4.41
C GLU A 102 25.63 5.67 5.23
N PRO A 103 25.16 4.69 6.04
CA PRO A 103 23.94 4.83 6.84
C PRO A 103 24.00 6.00 7.83
N LYS A 104 25.19 6.28 8.37
CA LYS A 104 25.40 7.33 9.39
C LYS A 104 25.08 8.73 8.87
N SER A 105 25.55 9.04 7.65
CA SER A 105 25.24 10.31 6.98
C SER A 105 23.78 10.37 6.54
N LEU A 106 23.23 9.27 6.03
CA LEU A 106 21.87 9.21 5.52
C LEU A 106 20.81 9.37 6.63
N LEU A 107 21.05 8.74 7.79
CA LEU A 107 20.11 8.68 8.91
C LEU A 107 20.45 9.68 10.02
N ASN A 108 21.24 10.71 9.73
CA ASN A 108 21.57 11.74 10.70
C ASN A 108 20.28 12.39 11.24
N GLU A 109 20.15 12.51 12.56
CA GLU A 109 18.94 13.03 13.24
C GLU A 109 17.62 12.26 12.99
N ILE A 110 17.65 11.14 12.25
CA ILE A 110 16.49 10.26 12.07
C ILE A 110 16.51 9.18 13.14
N LEU A 111 15.46 9.16 13.98
CA LEU A 111 15.27 8.20 15.06
C LEU A 111 14.53 6.96 14.53
N VAL A 112 15.27 5.95 14.08
CA VAL A 112 14.76 4.71 13.45
C VAL A 112 13.95 3.82 14.41
N GLU A 113 14.05 4.07 15.71
CA GLU A 113 13.23 3.47 16.77
C GLU A 113 11.82 4.08 16.86
N HIS A 114 11.59 5.20 16.19
CA HIS A 114 10.33 5.93 16.21
C HIS A 114 9.74 6.10 14.82
N ILE A 115 10.59 6.34 13.82
CA ILE A 115 10.20 6.56 12.42
C ILE A 115 10.26 5.25 11.67
N ARG A 116 9.16 4.88 11.00
CA ARG A 116 9.13 3.68 10.17
C ARG A 116 10.12 3.82 9.01
N THR A 117 11.24 3.12 9.05
CA THR A 117 12.33 3.28 8.07
C THR A 117 12.53 1.99 7.29
N ASN A 118 12.46 2.05 5.97
CA ASN A 118 12.68 0.91 5.08
C ASN A 118 13.82 1.19 4.10
N PHE A 119 14.48 0.12 3.65
CA PHE A 119 15.58 0.22 2.68
C PHE A 119 15.31 -0.69 1.47
N THR A 120 15.25 -0.10 0.28
CA THR A 120 15.14 -0.82 -0.99
C THR A 120 16.49 -0.82 -1.68
N PHE A 121 17.06 -1.99 -1.96
CA PHE A 121 18.40 -2.10 -2.55
C PHE A 121 18.34 -2.54 -4.02
N ASN A 122 19.01 -1.79 -4.89
CA ASN A 122 19.23 -2.17 -6.30
C ASN A 122 20.59 -2.88 -6.49
N SER A 123 21.37 -3.02 -5.43
CA SER A 123 22.67 -3.69 -5.38
C SER A 123 22.80 -4.55 -4.11
N SER A 124 23.93 -5.24 -3.93
CA SER A 124 24.18 -6.04 -2.71
C SER A 124 24.04 -5.18 -1.45
N PRO A 125 23.23 -5.59 -0.45
CA PRO A 125 23.00 -4.81 0.77
C PRO A 125 24.04 -5.06 1.87
N LEU A 126 24.94 -6.04 1.69
CA LEU A 126 25.78 -6.56 2.78
C LEU A 126 26.63 -5.48 3.47
N THR A 127 27.30 -4.63 2.71
CA THR A 127 28.11 -3.53 3.26
C THR A 127 27.25 -2.55 4.05
N PHE A 128 26.10 -2.17 3.48
CA PHE A 128 25.17 -1.25 4.14
C PHE A 128 24.64 -1.84 5.45
N ILE A 129 24.24 -3.12 5.46
CA ILE A 129 23.75 -3.80 6.66
C ILE A 129 24.83 -3.81 7.75
N SER A 130 26.07 -4.17 7.41
CA SER A 130 27.17 -4.18 8.38
C SER A 130 27.50 -2.79 8.94
N GLU A 131 27.35 -1.73 8.15
CA GLU A 131 27.51 -0.35 8.64
C GLU A 131 26.31 0.13 9.46
N PHE A 132 25.12 -0.32 9.10
CA PHE A 132 23.89 -0.01 9.82
C PHE A 132 23.88 -0.67 11.19
N GLU A 133 24.30 -1.94 11.30
CA GLU A 133 24.48 -2.64 12.59
C GLU A 133 25.44 -1.88 13.52
N LYS A 134 26.58 -1.40 13.00
CA LYS A 134 27.51 -0.55 13.76
C LYS A 134 26.84 0.75 14.23
N LEU A 135 26.05 1.38 13.38
CA LEU A 135 25.30 2.58 13.74
C LEU A 135 24.29 2.30 14.87
N LEU A 136 23.62 1.14 14.85
CA LEU A 136 22.70 0.74 15.90
C LEU A 136 23.44 0.49 17.22
N GLU A 137 24.60 -0.17 17.19
CA GLU A 137 25.46 -0.34 18.36
C GLU A 137 25.90 1.02 18.95
N GLU A 138 26.32 1.96 18.09
CA GLU A 138 26.67 3.33 18.50
C GLU A 138 25.48 4.06 19.15
N ARG A 139 24.27 3.84 18.63
CA ARG A 139 23.01 4.40 19.16
C ARG A 139 22.44 3.61 20.34
N LYS A 140 23.06 2.48 20.71
CA LYS A 140 22.59 1.55 21.75
C LYS A 140 21.18 1.01 21.48
N LEU A 141 20.89 0.72 20.21
CA LEU A 141 19.64 0.14 19.75
C LEU A 141 19.83 -1.33 19.39
N SER A 142 18.84 -2.16 19.72
CA SER A 142 18.73 -3.55 19.25
C SER A 142 17.69 -3.66 18.14
N GLY A 143 17.79 -4.73 17.33
CA GLY A 143 16.94 -4.90 16.14
C GLY A 143 15.43 -4.96 16.44
N ASP A 144 15.03 -5.39 17.64
CA ASP A 144 13.64 -5.43 18.10
C ASP A 144 13.05 -4.04 18.43
N GLN A 145 13.90 -3.01 18.54
CA GLN A 145 13.48 -1.63 18.78
C GLN A 145 13.24 -0.85 17.49
N LEU A 146 13.59 -1.43 16.34
CA LEU A 146 13.45 -0.75 15.05
C LEU A 146 11.97 -0.71 14.65
N ASN A 147 11.53 0.46 14.22
CA ASN A 147 10.26 0.61 13.54
C ASN A 147 10.56 0.56 12.04
N GLY A 148 10.42 -0.61 11.38
CA GLY A 148 10.78 -0.74 9.96
C GLY A 148 11.37 -2.09 9.57
N PHE A 149 11.72 -2.23 8.28
CA PHE A 149 12.21 -3.47 7.66
C PHE A 149 13.34 -3.21 6.65
#